data_AF-L7U2Q0-F1
#
_entry.id   AF-L7U2Q0-F1
#
_cell.length_a   1.000
_cell.length_b   1.000
_cell.length_c   1.000
_cell.angle_alpha   90.00
_cell.angle_beta   90.00
_cell.angle_gamma   90.00
#
_symmetry.space_group_name_H-M   'P 1'
#
loop_
_entity.id
_entity.type
_entity.pdbx_description
1 polymer ?
#
loop_
_entity_poly.entity_id
_entity_poly.type
_entity_poly.pdbx_seq_one_letter_code
_entity_poly.pdbx_strand_id
1 'polypeptide(L)'
;MDTPDNRLAGLILTWLAPRPQRRGTRSDLEKTLRAFVEHRLSRAEWKSRLDSELEALLSEGLVKLQGKATLELTPPGASRVLQFLRVEQLPKGLTWKKLKATYLLAHCLDLPLSKPVAQRLSDADGMRAAVLAREYPAVAEGAPSLSQLRDRLLWKQLGVDSQKPFSLRAVQAHLLGQLLESEVKDPRKAVEQLAARAAGASRTDAEALRQTLLRDWAFTAAPAPARDLAPPPTVDFAERVLSVARALPTGRFGRDKVFISHVWKALQPEWSSREAFDAALLEANRTQKLSLTRADLVSAMNPTDVAESEVRSLGASFHFVVI
;
A
#
# COMPACT_ATOMS: atom_id res chain seq x y z
N MET A 1 17.49 28.04 -6.81
CA MET A 1 18.68 27.20 -6.56
C MET A 1 18.84 27.04 -5.05
N ASP A 2 18.27 25.97 -4.50
CA ASP A 2 18.35 25.65 -3.07
C ASP A 2 19.54 24.74 -2.80
N THR A 3 20.74 25.30 -2.68
CA THR A 3 21.89 24.55 -2.19
C THR A 3 21.71 24.26 -0.69
N PRO A 4 22.31 23.17 -0.16
CA PRO A 4 22.28 22.87 1.27
C PRO A 4 22.79 24.03 2.14
N ASP A 5 23.76 24.77 1.63
CA ASP A 5 24.40 25.90 2.30
C ASP A 5 23.43 27.08 2.44
N ASN A 6 22.61 27.35 1.41
CA ASN A 6 21.52 28.34 1.49
C ASN A 6 20.49 28.01 2.58
N ARG A 7 20.26 26.72 2.87
CA ARG A 7 19.32 26.29 3.93
C ARG A 7 19.89 26.51 5.31
N LEU A 8 21.19 26.23 5.52
CA LEU A 8 21.85 26.46 6.80
C LEU A 8 21.96 27.96 7.11
N ALA A 9 22.39 28.76 6.12
CA ALA A 9 22.38 30.21 6.20
C ALA A 9 20.98 30.75 6.56
N GLY A 10 19.94 30.28 5.85
CA GLY A 10 18.55 30.61 6.14
C GLY A 10 18.14 30.26 7.57
N LEU A 11 18.48 29.07 8.07
CA LEU A 11 18.19 28.63 9.45
C LEU A 11 18.89 29.50 10.50
N ILE A 12 20.16 29.87 10.28
CA ILE A 12 20.92 30.74 11.19
C ILE A 12 20.25 32.11 11.30
N LEU A 13 19.98 32.76 10.16
CA LEU A 13 19.34 34.08 10.13
C LEU A 13 17.95 34.03 10.77
N THR A 14 17.20 32.98 10.48
CA THR A 14 15.84 32.81 11.01
C THR A 14 15.85 32.57 12.53
N TRP A 15 16.88 31.91 13.07
CA TRP A 15 17.05 31.77 14.52
C TRP A 15 17.33 33.09 15.24
N LEU A 16 18.03 34.02 14.57
CA LEU A 16 18.33 35.36 15.10
C LEU A 16 17.12 36.31 15.04
N ALA A 17 16.21 36.14 14.08
CA ALA A 17 15.05 37.00 13.86
C ALA A 17 14.12 37.25 15.08
N PRO A 18 13.74 36.25 15.91
CA PRO A 18 12.88 36.46 17.08
C PRO A 18 13.59 37.09 18.29
N ARG A 19 14.87 37.48 18.19
CA ARG A 19 15.69 37.92 19.33
C ARG A 19 16.14 39.39 19.25
N PRO A 20 15.22 40.37 19.17
CA PRO A 20 15.61 41.79 19.07
C PRO A 20 16.28 42.33 20.34
N GLN A 21 16.07 41.71 21.53
CA GLN A 21 16.56 42.22 22.82
C GLN A 21 17.35 41.19 23.66
N ARG A 22 17.20 39.88 23.40
CA ARG A 22 17.98 38.81 24.05
C ARG A 22 19.02 38.25 23.07
N ARG A 23 20.13 38.98 22.99
CA ARG A 23 21.44 38.62 22.42
C ARG A 23 21.61 37.10 22.23
N GLY A 24 21.52 36.62 20.99
CA GLY A 24 21.82 35.22 20.67
C GLY A 24 23.32 34.99 20.72
N THR A 25 23.79 34.06 21.56
CA THR A 25 25.21 33.70 21.58
C THR A 25 25.50 32.62 20.53
N ARG A 26 26.74 32.59 20.02
CA ARG A 26 27.20 31.51 19.12
C ARG A 26 27.01 30.12 19.72
N SER A 27 27.26 29.96 21.03
CA SER A 27 27.03 28.70 21.75
C SER A 27 25.56 28.28 21.75
N ASP A 28 24.62 29.21 21.94
CA ASP A 28 23.20 28.87 21.94
C ASP A 28 22.70 28.49 20.54
N LEU A 29 23.22 29.15 19.50
CA LEU A 29 22.95 28.81 18.10
C LEU A 29 23.45 27.40 17.80
N GLU A 30 24.72 27.11 18.14
CA GLU A 30 25.34 25.80 17.94
C GLU A 30 24.53 24.69 18.61
N LYS A 31 24.16 24.87 19.89
CA LYS A 31 23.34 23.91 20.64
C LYS A 31 21.95 23.72 20.04
N THR A 32 21.31 24.81 19.62
CA THR A 32 19.93 24.75 19.09
C THR A 32 19.88 24.03 17.74
N LEU A 33 20.81 24.37 16.83
CA LEU A 33 20.79 23.83 15.47
C LEU A 33 21.39 22.43 15.38
N ARG A 34 22.19 22.01 16.36
CA ARG A 34 22.71 20.65 16.47
C ARG A 34 21.64 19.56 16.32
N ALA A 35 20.46 19.76 16.91
CA ALA A 35 19.36 18.79 16.84
C ALA A 35 18.89 18.47 15.40
N PHE A 36 19.20 19.32 14.42
CA PHE A 36 18.88 19.06 13.01
C PHE A 36 19.94 18.22 12.29
N VAL A 37 21.19 18.22 12.79
CA VAL A 37 22.34 17.66 12.09
C VAL A 37 23.04 16.53 12.84
N GLU A 38 22.69 16.28 14.10
CA GLU A 38 23.37 15.30 14.96
C GLU A 38 23.34 13.86 14.43
N HIS A 39 22.36 13.54 13.58
CA HIS A 39 22.26 12.23 12.91
C HIS A 39 23.16 12.10 11.67
N ARG A 40 23.78 13.19 11.21
CA ARG A 40 24.64 13.21 10.00
C ARG A 40 26.05 13.71 10.23
N LEU A 41 26.25 14.60 11.21
CA LEU A 41 27.54 15.26 11.45
C LEU A 41 28.00 15.03 12.88
N SER A 42 29.29 14.76 13.03
CA SER A 42 29.94 14.77 14.34
C SER A 42 29.95 16.18 14.95
N ARG A 43 30.27 16.28 16.24
CA ARG A 43 30.38 17.57 16.94
C ARG A 43 31.40 18.51 16.29
N ALA A 44 32.54 17.97 15.86
CA ALA A 44 33.63 18.75 15.28
C ALA A 44 33.28 19.24 13.87
N GLU A 45 32.72 18.37 13.02
CA GLU A 45 32.28 18.73 11.67
C GLU A 45 31.16 19.76 11.70
N TRP A 46 30.18 19.58 12.60
CA TRP A 46 29.12 20.56 12.79
C TRP A 46 29.67 21.93 13.18
N LYS A 47 30.58 21.97 14.15
CA LYS A 47 31.21 23.22 14.58
C LYS A 47 31.96 23.89 13.43
N SER A 48 32.81 23.15 12.71
CA SER A 48 33.54 23.69 11.56
C SER A 48 32.60 24.26 10.50
N ARG A 49 31.51 23.55 10.18
CA ARG A 49 30.55 23.99 9.17
C ARG A 49 29.77 25.23 9.62
N LEU A 50 29.30 25.25 10.87
CA LEU A 50 28.62 26.41 11.44
C LEU A 50 29.54 27.64 11.43
N ASP A 51 30.81 27.45 11.73
CA ASP A 51 31.79 28.53 11.80
C ASP A 51 32.08 29.12 10.41
N SER A 52 32.28 28.28 9.39
CA SER A 52 32.44 28.73 8.01
C SER A 52 31.23 29.50 7.48
N GLU A 53 30.01 29.02 7.77
CA GLU A 53 28.78 29.72 7.36
C GLU A 53 28.58 31.05 8.11
N LEU A 54 28.90 31.09 9.41
CA LEU A 54 28.84 32.34 10.16
C LEU A 54 29.85 33.37 9.64
N GLU A 55 31.04 32.94 9.24
CA GLU A 55 32.04 33.83 8.63
C GLU A 55 31.56 34.40 7.30
N ALA A 56 30.93 33.58 6.45
CA ALA A 56 30.28 34.05 5.22
C ALA A 56 29.19 35.09 5.52
N LEU A 57 28.27 34.80 6.45
CA LEU A 57 27.19 35.73 6.84
C LEU A 57 27.69 37.05 7.45
N LEU A 58 28.81 37.03 8.16
CA LEU A 58 29.48 38.23 8.67
C LEU A 58 30.12 39.03 7.54
N SER A 59 30.77 38.37 6.59
CA SER A 59 31.40 39.01 5.42
C SER A 59 30.37 39.67 4.50
N GLU A 60 29.19 39.06 4.36
CA GLU A 60 28.05 39.62 3.61
C GLU A 60 27.29 40.72 4.37
N GLY A 61 27.63 40.97 5.64
CA GLY A 61 26.97 41.97 6.47
C GLY A 61 25.52 41.64 6.84
N LEU A 62 25.11 40.37 6.74
CA LEU A 62 23.76 39.90 7.13
C LEU A 62 23.63 39.72 8.65
N VAL A 63 24.76 39.51 9.32
CA VAL A 63 24.87 39.42 10.78
C VAL A 63 25.99 40.36 11.23
N LYS A 64 25.88 40.93 12.43
CA LYS A 64 26.95 41.69 13.08
C LYS A 64 27.29 41.11 14.44
N LEU A 65 28.56 41.18 14.81
CA LEU A 65 29.02 40.84 16.15
C LEU A 65 28.86 42.05 17.09
N GLN A 66 28.10 41.89 18.17
CA GLN A 66 28.12 42.84 19.30
C GLN A 66 29.00 42.27 20.42
N GLY A 67 30.21 42.81 20.56
CA GLY A 67 31.19 42.32 21.54
C GLY A 67 31.78 40.96 21.14
N LYS A 68 32.22 40.17 22.14
CA LYS A 68 33.02 38.95 21.88
C LYS A 68 32.25 37.75 21.30
N ALA A 69 30.93 37.63 21.51
CA ALA A 69 30.20 36.40 21.16
C ALA A 69 28.70 36.57 20.84
N THR A 70 28.19 37.81 20.82
CA THR A 70 26.78 38.05 20.51
C THR A 70 26.60 38.28 19.02
N LEU A 71 25.62 37.60 18.43
CA LEU A 71 25.21 37.82 17.06
C LEU A 71 23.92 38.65 17.04
N GLU A 72 23.88 39.66 16.19
CA GLU A 72 22.71 40.50 15.95
C GLU A 72 22.40 40.52 14.45
N LEU A 73 21.11 40.41 14.12
CA LEU A 73 20.64 40.44 12.73
C LEU A 73 20.69 41.89 12.21
N THR A 74 21.26 42.10 11.03
CA THR A 74 21.26 43.41 10.36
C THR A 74 19.98 43.63 9.55
N PRO A 75 19.64 44.86 9.12
CA PRO A 75 18.49 45.08 8.25
C PRO A 75 18.52 44.25 6.95
N PRO A 76 19.67 44.14 6.22
CA PRO A 76 19.79 43.21 5.09
C PRO A 76 19.54 41.74 5.48
N GLY A 77 20.05 41.31 6.64
CA GLY A 77 19.77 39.97 7.19
C GLY A 77 18.28 39.74 7.45
N ALA A 78 17.57 40.73 7.98
CA ALA A 78 16.13 40.65 8.19
C ALA A 78 15.36 40.52 6.86
N SER A 79 15.74 41.28 5.82
CA SER A 79 15.17 41.12 4.48
C SER A 79 15.43 39.73 3.91
N ARG A 80 16.61 39.15 4.16
CA ARG A 80 16.94 37.78 3.74
C ARG A 80 16.09 36.73 4.44
N VAL A 81 15.77 36.90 5.72
CA VAL A 81 14.85 36.03 6.47
C VAL A 81 13.45 36.06 5.86
N LEU A 82 12.94 37.25 5.52
CA LEU A 82 11.62 37.42 4.89
C LEU A 82 11.56 36.70 3.53
N GLN A 83 12.60 36.86 2.71
CA GLN A 83 12.73 36.14 1.44
C GLN A 83 12.78 34.62 1.65
N PHE A 84 13.61 34.15 2.60
CA PHE A 84 13.76 32.73 2.89
C PHE A 84 12.44 32.10 3.34
N LEU A 85 11.73 32.75 4.26
CA LEU A 85 10.43 32.28 4.75
C LEU A 85 9.27 32.53 3.78
N ARG A 86 9.50 33.26 2.67
CA ARG A 86 8.47 33.69 1.71
C ARG A 86 7.31 34.45 2.39
N VAL A 87 7.64 35.37 3.29
CA VAL A 87 6.66 36.21 4.02
C VAL A 87 7.01 37.69 3.89
N GLU A 88 5.99 38.55 3.85
CA GLU A 88 6.19 40.01 3.77
C GLU A 88 6.65 40.62 5.10
N GLN A 89 6.12 40.12 6.22
CA GLN A 89 6.42 40.62 7.56
C GLN A 89 6.41 39.50 8.59
N LEU A 90 7.33 39.57 9.56
CA LEU A 90 7.34 38.68 10.71
C LEU A 90 6.29 39.13 11.75
N PRO A 91 5.57 38.20 12.39
CA PRO A 91 4.62 38.56 13.43
C PRO A 91 5.32 39.17 14.65
N LYS A 92 4.61 40.08 15.33
CA LYS A 92 5.02 40.58 16.65
C LYS A 92 5.03 39.42 17.66
N GLY A 93 6.02 39.39 18.56
CA GLY A 93 6.13 38.37 19.62
C GLY A 93 6.55 36.97 19.11
N LEU A 94 7.25 36.90 17.98
CA LEU A 94 7.76 35.64 17.43
C LEU A 94 8.77 35.01 18.40
N THR A 95 8.61 33.71 18.66
CA THR A 95 9.57 32.92 19.44
C THR A 95 10.19 31.85 18.55
N TRP A 96 11.38 31.36 18.89
CA TRP A 96 12.01 30.25 18.17
C TRP A 96 11.09 29.01 18.07
N LYS A 97 10.33 28.72 19.14
CA LYS A 97 9.37 27.61 19.15
C LYS A 97 8.29 27.78 18.08
N LYS A 98 7.65 28.95 18.02
CA LYS A 98 6.61 29.26 17.02
C LYS A 98 7.19 29.29 15.60
N LEU A 99 8.39 29.85 15.47
CA LEU A 99 9.10 29.93 14.21
C LEU A 99 9.40 28.52 13.67
N LYS A 100 9.95 27.62 14.49
CA LYS A 100 10.23 26.23 14.14
C LYS A 100 8.97 25.44 13.81
N ALA A 101 7.96 25.51 14.69
CA ALA A 101 6.74 24.72 14.57
C ALA A 101 5.85 25.14 13.39
N THR A 102 5.88 26.42 13.00
CA THR A 102 4.94 26.96 12.01
C THR A 102 5.63 27.43 10.73
N TYR A 103 6.62 28.32 10.84
CA TYR A 103 7.17 29.04 9.69
C TYR A 103 8.19 28.20 8.94
N LEU A 104 9.17 27.64 9.65
CA LEU A 104 10.15 26.72 9.06
C LEU A 104 9.46 25.45 8.56
N LEU A 105 8.49 24.94 9.32
CA LEU A 105 7.73 23.75 8.89
C LEU A 105 6.93 24.01 7.61
N ALA A 106 6.22 25.15 7.51
CA ALA A 106 5.53 25.53 6.28
C ALA A 106 6.48 25.65 5.09
N HIS A 107 7.64 26.27 5.29
CA HIS A 107 8.69 26.36 4.27
C HIS A 107 9.21 24.98 3.84
N CYS A 108 9.49 24.08 4.78
CA CYS A 108 9.95 22.71 4.49
C CYS A 108 8.90 21.85 3.77
N LEU A 109 7.62 22.19 3.91
CA LEU A 109 6.51 21.52 3.25
C LEU A 109 6.05 22.25 1.96
N ASP A 110 6.77 23.32 1.57
CA ASP A 110 6.42 24.19 0.43
C ASP A 110 4.98 24.74 0.49
N LEU A 111 4.48 24.99 1.70
CA LEU A 111 3.14 25.52 1.91
C LEU A 111 3.17 27.06 1.96
N PRO A 112 2.26 27.75 1.26
CA PRO A 112 2.12 29.19 1.38
C PRO A 112 1.66 29.55 2.80
N LEU A 113 2.44 30.37 3.48
CA LEU A 113 2.14 30.81 4.84
C LEU A 113 0.90 31.71 4.85
N SER A 114 -0.19 31.15 5.36
CA SER A 114 -1.45 31.84 5.59
C SER A 114 -1.93 31.58 7.02
N LYS A 115 -2.80 32.43 7.56
CA LYS A 115 -3.41 32.21 8.89
C LYS A 115 -3.98 30.78 9.08
N PRO A 116 -4.76 30.21 8.14
CA PRO A 116 -5.28 28.84 8.31
C PRO A 116 -4.18 27.78 8.29
N VAL A 117 -3.16 27.91 7.42
CA VAL A 117 -2.01 26.99 7.39
C VAL A 117 -1.23 27.05 8.71
N ALA A 118 -1.00 28.26 9.21
CA ALA A 118 -0.30 28.47 10.48
C ALA A 118 -1.04 27.84 11.67
N GLN A 119 -2.37 27.96 11.71
CA GLN A 119 -3.19 27.34 12.73
C GLN A 119 -3.15 25.81 12.64
N ARG A 120 -3.20 25.24 11.43
CA ARG A 120 -3.11 23.78 11.24
C ARG A 120 -1.76 23.22 11.66
N LEU A 121 -0.66 23.85 11.25
CA LEU A 121 0.69 23.40 11.60
C LEU A 121 1.01 23.57 13.10
N SER A 122 0.22 24.36 13.83
CA SER A 122 0.41 24.51 15.28
C SER A 122 -0.02 23.28 16.08
N ASP A 123 -0.89 22.44 15.51
CA ASP A 123 -1.38 21.21 16.11
C ASP A 123 -0.70 19.96 15.51
N ALA A 124 -0.59 18.90 16.31
CA ALA A 124 0.07 17.66 15.90
C ALA A 124 -0.67 16.97 14.74
N ASP A 125 -2.00 16.99 14.72
CA ASP A 125 -2.77 16.34 13.66
C ASP A 125 -2.73 17.14 12.36
N GLY A 126 -2.75 18.47 12.46
CA GLY A 126 -2.58 19.34 11.29
C GLY A 126 -1.17 19.22 10.67
N MET A 127 -0.12 19.06 11.49
CA MET A 127 1.23 18.73 11.01
C MET A 127 1.25 17.38 10.28
N ARG A 128 0.73 16.31 10.89
CA ARG A 128 0.69 14.97 10.26
C ARG A 128 -0.10 15.00 8.95
N ALA A 129 -1.24 15.69 8.94
CA ALA A 129 -2.06 15.84 7.74
C ALA A 129 -1.30 16.57 6.63
N ALA A 130 -0.53 17.62 6.94
CA ALA A 130 0.27 18.36 5.96
C ALA A 130 1.41 17.51 5.38
N VAL A 131 2.09 16.71 6.21
CA VAL A 131 3.14 15.78 5.76
C VAL A 131 2.55 14.73 4.82
N LEU A 132 1.45 14.08 5.22
CA LEU A 132 0.81 13.08 4.38
C LEU A 132 0.18 13.68 3.11
N ALA A 133 -0.33 14.90 3.17
CA ALA A 133 -0.85 15.60 1.99
C ALA A 133 0.23 15.83 0.93
N ARG A 134 1.48 16.07 1.34
CA ARG A 134 2.62 16.20 0.42
C ARG A 134 2.97 14.88 -0.27
N GLU A 135 2.99 13.79 0.49
CA GLU A 135 3.33 12.46 -0.03
C GLU A 135 2.18 11.85 -0.85
N TYR A 136 0.93 12.22 -0.56
CA TYR A 136 -0.26 11.72 -1.26
C TYR A 136 -1.14 12.87 -1.81
N PRO A 137 -0.71 13.59 -2.86
CA PRO A 137 -1.45 14.74 -3.40
C PRO A 137 -2.87 14.41 -3.85
N ALA A 138 -3.08 13.20 -4.38
CA ALA A 138 -4.37 12.76 -4.92
C ALA A 138 -5.50 12.70 -3.87
N VAL A 139 -5.18 12.53 -2.58
CA VAL A 139 -6.18 12.51 -1.50
C VAL A 139 -6.20 13.81 -0.68
N ALA A 140 -5.26 14.72 -0.97
CA ALA A 140 -5.02 15.96 -0.25
C ALA A 140 -5.91 17.13 -0.69
N GLU A 141 -6.75 16.93 -1.72
CA GLU A 141 -7.60 17.98 -2.27
C GLU A 141 -8.54 18.58 -1.21
N GLY A 142 -8.63 19.92 -1.18
CA GLY A 142 -9.47 20.65 -0.21
C GLY A 142 -8.91 20.73 1.21
N ALA A 143 -7.63 20.39 1.41
CA ALA A 143 -6.95 20.43 2.70
C ALA A 143 -7.71 19.64 3.80
N PRO A 144 -7.87 18.31 3.66
CA PRO A 144 -8.62 17.49 4.60
C PRO A 144 -7.97 17.45 6.00
N SER A 145 -8.76 17.15 7.02
CA SER A 145 -8.24 16.80 8.35
C SER A 145 -7.45 15.49 8.29
N LEU A 146 -6.70 15.16 9.36
CA LEU A 146 -5.96 13.89 9.43
C LEU A 146 -6.90 12.68 9.31
N SER A 147 -8.08 12.72 9.95
CA SER A 147 -9.08 11.66 9.87
C SER A 147 -9.66 11.50 8.46
N GLN A 148 -9.96 12.61 7.79
CA GLN A 148 -10.44 12.60 6.41
C GLN A 148 -9.38 12.07 5.44
N LEU A 149 -8.12 12.47 5.64
CA LEU A 149 -7.02 11.99 4.80
C LEU A 149 -6.78 10.50 5.00
N ARG A 150 -6.82 10.00 6.24
CA ARG A 150 -6.79 8.56 6.56
C ARG A 150 -7.91 7.83 5.82
N ASP A 151 -9.14 8.32 5.92
CA ASP A 151 -10.30 7.66 5.32
C ASP A 151 -10.19 7.62 3.79
N ARG A 152 -9.75 8.71 3.16
CA ARG A 152 -9.50 8.78 1.72
C ARG A 152 -8.38 7.85 1.26
N LEU A 153 -7.29 7.75 2.04
CA LEU A 153 -6.20 6.80 1.76
C LEU A 153 -6.71 5.36 1.79
N LEU A 154 -7.54 5.01 2.77
CA LEU A 154 -8.10 3.67 2.90
C LEU A 154 -9.09 3.34 1.77
N TRP A 155 -9.95 4.29 1.38
CA TRP A 155 -10.81 4.12 0.20
C TRP A 155 -10.01 3.92 -1.09
N LYS A 156 -8.92 4.67 -1.26
CA LYS A 156 -8.03 4.52 -2.42
C LYS A 156 -7.37 3.15 -2.48
N GLN A 157 -7.06 2.52 -1.35
CA GLN A 157 -6.57 1.13 -1.31
C GLN A 157 -7.64 0.10 -1.72
N LEU A 158 -8.93 0.44 -1.57
CA LEU A 158 -10.05 -0.35 -2.09
C LEU A 158 -10.37 -0.05 -3.57
N GLY A 159 -9.58 0.82 -4.22
CA GLY A 159 -9.80 1.23 -5.61
C GLY A 159 -10.96 2.22 -5.79
N VAL A 160 -11.37 2.93 -4.73
CA VAL A 160 -12.48 3.89 -4.77
C VAL A 160 -11.99 5.28 -4.38
N ASP A 161 -12.32 6.27 -5.20
CA ASP A 161 -12.17 7.67 -4.81
C ASP A 161 -13.41 8.13 -4.05
N SER A 162 -13.36 8.05 -2.71
CA SER A 162 -14.46 8.47 -1.85
C SER A 162 -14.01 9.46 -0.78
N GLN A 163 -14.84 10.48 -0.58
CA GLN A 163 -14.71 11.42 0.54
C GLN A 163 -15.56 11.02 1.75
N LYS A 164 -16.28 9.89 1.67
CA LYS A 164 -17.13 9.40 2.77
C LYS A 164 -16.27 8.87 3.92
N PRO A 165 -16.75 8.95 5.17
CA PRO A 165 -16.05 8.34 6.29
C PRO A 165 -15.78 6.86 6.07
N PHE A 166 -14.56 6.42 6.38
CA PHE A 166 -14.18 5.02 6.27
C PHE A 166 -14.70 4.28 7.51
N SER A 167 -15.79 3.53 7.32
CA SER A 167 -16.45 2.78 8.40
C SER A 167 -16.75 1.36 7.96
N LEU A 168 -16.81 0.41 8.92
CA LEU A 168 -17.11 -0.99 8.63
C LEU A 168 -18.40 -1.15 7.81
N ARG A 169 -19.45 -0.39 8.17
CA ARG A 169 -20.72 -0.40 7.43
C ARG A 169 -20.55 0.07 5.99
N ALA A 170 -19.78 1.13 5.75
CA ALA A 170 -19.55 1.64 4.40
C ALA A 170 -18.70 0.68 3.57
N VAL A 171 -17.68 0.05 4.18
CA VAL A 171 -16.84 -0.96 3.53
C VAL A 171 -17.67 -2.20 3.17
N GLN A 172 -18.46 -2.72 4.11
CA GLN A 172 -19.38 -3.84 3.84
C GLN A 172 -20.36 -3.51 2.71
N ALA A 173 -20.94 -2.31 2.71
CA ALA A 173 -21.85 -1.88 1.66
C ALA A 173 -21.15 -1.81 0.30
N HIS A 174 -19.92 -1.30 0.25
CA HIS A 174 -19.13 -1.24 -0.97
C HIS A 174 -18.79 -2.64 -1.51
N LEU A 175 -18.28 -3.54 -0.67
CA LEU A 175 -17.90 -4.90 -1.08
C LEU A 175 -19.11 -5.74 -1.51
N LEU A 176 -20.24 -5.63 -0.80
CA LEU A 176 -21.48 -6.31 -1.19
C LEU A 176 -22.06 -5.71 -2.47
N GLY A 177 -21.91 -4.40 -2.68
CA GLY A 177 -22.27 -3.75 -3.93
C GLY A 177 -21.45 -4.24 -5.13
N GLN A 178 -20.14 -4.48 -4.94
CA GLN A 178 -19.30 -5.09 -5.97
C GLN A 178 -19.78 -6.50 -6.36
N LEU A 179 -20.15 -7.33 -5.38
CA LEU A 179 -20.70 -8.67 -5.64
C LEU A 179 -22.07 -8.63 -6.34
N LEU A 180 -22.88 -7.61 -6.05
CA LEU A 180 -24.19 -7.42 -6.68
C LEU A 180 -24.11 -6.68 -8.02
N GLU A 181 -22.95 -6.13 -8.38
CA GLU A 181 -22.78 -5.18 -9.50
C GLU A 181 -23.74 -3.98 -9.39
N SER A 182 -24.00 -3.51 -8.16
CA SER A 182 -24.96 -2.43 -7.88
C SER A 182 -24.55 -1.59 -6.67
N GLU A 183 -24.98 -0.33 -6.61
CA GLU A 183 -24.71 0.52 -5.45
C GLU A 183 -25.57 0.12 -4.24
N VAL A 184 -24.89 -0.24 -3.16
CA VAL A 184 -25.53 -0.64 -1.89
C VAL A 184 -25.25 0.41 -0.82
N LYS A 185 -26.31 0.77 -0.08
CA LYS A 185 -26.20 1.62 1.14
C LYS A 185 -26.34 0.83 2.43
N ASP A 186 -27.12 -0.25 2.40
CA ASP A 186 -27.40 -1.09 3.56
C ASP A 186 -26.84 -2.50 3.34
N PRO A 187 -25.76 -2.87 4.06
CA PRO A 187 -25.18 -4.20 3.95
C PRO A 187 -26.18 -5.34 4.15
N ARG A 188 -27.12 -5.19 5.10
CA ARG A 188 -28.07 -6.26 5.42
C ARG A 188 -28.99 -6.57 4.24
N LYS A 189 -29.54 -5.53 3.62
CA LYS A 189 -30.38 -5.66 2.42
C LYS A 189 -29.61 -6.23 1.24
N ALA A 190 -28.33 -5.92 1.11
CA ALA A 190 -27.51 -6.51 0.06
C ALA A 190 -27.25 -8.00 0.27
N VAL A 191 -27.08 -8.47 1.51
CA VAL A 191 -27.02 -9.92 1.76
C VAL A 191 -28.34 -10.60 1.39
N GLU A 192 -29.48 -9.99 1.74
CA GLU A 192 -30.81 -10.49 1.35
C GLU A 192 -30.98 -10.56 -0.18
N GLN A 193 -30.47 -9.56 -0.91
CA GLN A 193 -30.44 -9.54 -2.37
C GLN A 193 -29.49 -10.59 -2.98
N LEU A 194 -28.30 -10.78 -2.39
CA LEU A 194 -27.37 -11.82 -2.83
C LEU A 194 -27.97 -13.21 -2.65
N ALA A 195 -28.65 -13.45 -1.53
CA ALA A 195 -29.36 -14.70 -1.29
C ALA A 195 -30.46 -14.94 -2.34
N ALA A 196 -31.22 -13.90 -2.69
CA ALA A 196 -32.21 -13.99 -3.76
C ALA A 196 -31.60 -14.26 -5.14
N ARG A 197 -30.52 -13.56 -5.51
CA ARG A 197 -29.79 -13.78 -6.77
C ARG A 197 -29.23 -15.21 -6.83
N ALA A 198 -28.63 -15.70 -5.75
CA ALA A 198 -28.09 -17.06 -5.67
C ALA A 198 -29.18 -18.13 -5.77
N ALA A 199 -30.36 -17.90 -5.19
CA ALA A 199 -31.50 -18.79 -5.27
C ALA A 199 -32.32 -18.66 -6.56
N GLY A 200 -31.98 -17.72 -7.47
CA GLY A 200 -32.80 -17.40 -8.64
C GLY A 200 -34.18 -16.80 -8.31
N ALA A 201 -34.37 -16.30 -7.09
CA ALA A 201 -35.64 -15.75 -6.63
C ALA A 201 -35.80 -14.27 -7.01
N SER A 202 -37.00 -13.88 -7.43
CA SER A 202 -37.33 -12.48 -7.74
C SER A 202 -37.54 -11.59 -6.50
N ARG A 203 -37.75 -12.20 -5.33
CA ARG A 203 -37.97 -11.50 -4.05
C ARG A 203 -36.98 -11.97 -3.01
N THR A 204 -36.69 -11.10 -2.06
CA THR A 204 -35.71 -11.31 -0.99
C THR A 204 -36.34 -11.85 0.31
N ASP A 205 -37.66 -12.05 0.36
CA ASP A 205 -38.33 -12.60 1.53
C ASP A 205 -38.11 -14.11 1.65
N ALA A 206 -38.05 -14.61 2.89
CA ALA A 206 -37.70 -16.00 3.18
C ALA A 206 -38.63 -17.02 2.53
N GLU A 207 -39.91 -16.69 2.37
CA GLU A 207 -40.89 -17.62 1.79
C GLU A 207 -40.72 -17.73 0.28
N ALA A 208 -40.48 -16.61 -0.40
CA ALA A 208 -40.10 -16.62 -1.81
C ALA A 208 -38.82 -17.43 -2.06
N LEU A 209 -37.80 -17.28 -1.22
CA LEU A 209 -36.55 -18.05 -1.32
C LEU A 209 -36.81 -19.55 -1.17
N ARG A 210 -37.57 -19.96 -0.13
CA ARG A 210 -37.92 -21.37 0.09
C ARG A 210 -38.67 -21.96 -1.10
N GLN A 211 -39.68 -21.25 -1.61
CA GLN A 211 -40.47 -21.73 -2.74
C GLN A 211 -39.64 -21.86 -4.00
N THR A 212 -38.75 -20.91 -4.30
CA THR A 212 -37.88 -21.02 -5.48
C THR A 212 -36.91 -22.19 -5.35
N LEU A 213 -36.26 -22.37 -4.19
CA LEU A 213 -35.36 -23.50 -3.97
C LEU A 213 -36.09 -24.85 -4.01
N LEU A 214 -37.30 -24.94 -3.45
CA LEU A 214 -38.10 -26.17 -3.51
C LEU A 214 -38.58 -26.48 -4.93
N ARG A 215 -38.93 -25.45 -5.72
CA ARG A 215 -39.26 -25.63 -7.15
C ARG A 215 -38.03 -26.06 -7.93
N ASP A 216 -36.91 -25.39 -7.74
CA ASP A 216 -35.66 -25.75 -8.40
C ASP A 216 -35.28 -27.19 -8.06
N TRP A 217 -35.32 -27.60 -6.80
CA TRP A 217 -35.11 -29.00 -6.39
C TRP A 217 -36.13 -29.98 -6.99
N ALA A 218 -37.41 -29.62 -7.07
CA ALA A 218 -38.45 -30.50 -7.60
C ALA A 218 -38.38 -30.67 -9.13
N PHE A 219 -37.83 -29.67 -9.85
CA PHE A 219 -37.75 -29.64 -11.31
C PHE A 219 -36.33 -29.85 -11.87
N THR A 220 -35.29 -29.67 -11.05
CA THR A 220 -33.98 -30.25 -11.35
C THR A 220 -34.16 -31.75 -11.21
N ALA A 221 -34.15 -32.43 -12.37
CA ALA A 221 -34.05 -33.87 -12.38
C ALA A 221 -32.92 -34.24 -11.41
N ALA A 222 -33.21 -35.14 -10.45
CA ALA A 222 -32.17 -35.77 -9.67
C ALA A 222 -31.04 -36.11 -10.64
N PRO A 223 -29.76 -35.77 -10.36
CA PRO A 223 -28.68 -36.23 -11.20
C PRO A 223 -28.95 -37.72 -11.37
N ALA A 224 -29.19 -38.15 -12.62
CA ALA A 224 -29.46 -39.55 -12.91
C ALA A 224 -28.43 -40.32 -12.08
N PRO A 225 -28.83 -41.32 -11.27
CA PRO A 225 -27.91 -42.02 -10.37
C PRO A 225 -26.68 -42.26 -11.21
N ALA A 226 -25.56 -41.63 -10.81
CA ALA A 226 -24.35 -41.60 -11.62
C ALA A 226 -24.25 -43.00 -12.17
N ARG A 227 -24.46 -43.17 -13.48
CA ARG A 227 -24.33 -44.50 -14.06
C ARG A 227 -22.95 -44.88 -13.59
N ASP A 228 -22.88 -45.90 -12.74
CA ASP A 228 -21.66 -46.61 -12.43
C ASP A 228 -21.17 -47.05 -13.80
N LEU A 229 -20.50 -46.14 -14.49
CA LEU A 229 -19.46 -46.43 -15.43
C LEU A 229 -18.41 -47.02 -14.51
N ALA A 230 -18.60 -48.31 -14.24
CA ALA A 230 -17.55 -49.17 -13.76
C ALA A 230 -16.29 -48.73 -14.52
N PRO A 231 -15.23 -48.33 -13.81
CA PRO A 231 -14.00 -47.89 -14.46
C PRO A 231 -13.59 -49.01 -15.43
N PRO A 232 -13.29 -48.70 -16.70
CA PRO A 232 -12.92 -49.73 -17.66
C PRO A 232 -11.73 -50.51 -17.08
N PRO A 233 -11.83 -51.84 -16.91
CA PRO A 233 -10.74 -52.62 -16.39
C PRO A 233 -9.81 -52.94 -17.54
N THR A 234 -8.74 -52.16 -17.72
CA THR A 234 -7.54 -52.60 -18.46
C THR A 234 -6.44 -51.54 -18.35
N VAL A 235 -5.34 -51.93 -17.69
CA VAL A 235 -4.13 -51.14 -17.32
C VAL A 235 -4.36 -50.20 -16.14
N ASP A 236 -3.56 -50.34 -15.07
CA ASP A 236 -3.64 -49.45 -13.89
C ASP A 236 -3.43 -48.01 -14.37
N PHE A 237 -4.43 -47.15 -14.18
CA PHE A 237 -4.40 -45.76 -14.64
C PHE A 237 -3.08 -45.05 -14.24
N ALA A 238 -2.58 -45.33 -13.05
CA ALA A 238 -1.30 -44.81 -12.57
C ALA A 238 -0.11 -45.26 -13.43
N GLU A 239 -0.06 -46.54 -13.83
CA GLU A 239 0.98 -47.06 -14.72
C GLU A 239 0.92 -46.40 -16.10
N ARG A 240 -0.29 -46.19 -16.64
CA ARG A 240 -0.48 -45.48 -17.92
C ARG A 240 0.01 -44.04 -17.83
N VAL A 241 -0.37 -43.31 -16.77
CA VAL A 241 0.07 -41.94 -16.50
C VAL A 241 1.59 -41.85 -16.36
N LEU A 242 2.21 -42.76 -15.60
CA LEU A 242 3.67 -42.80 -15.41
C LEU A 242 4.41 -43.16 -16.69
N SER A 243 3.89 -44.10 -17.48
CA SER A 243 4.46 -44.48 -18.78
C SER A 243 4.45 -43.30 -19.75
N VAL A 244 3.35 -42.56 -19.83
CA VAL A 244 3.24 -41.37 -20.69
C VAL A 244 4.14 -40.26 -20.17
N ALA A 245 4.15 -40.00 -18.86
CA ALA A 245 5.03 -39.01 -18.25
C ALA A 245 6.51 -39.30 -18.53
N ARG A 246 6.94 -40.58 -18.49
CA ARG A 246 8.30 -41.01 -18.82
C ARG A 246 8.65 -40.86 -20.31
N ALA A 247 7.69 -41.03 -21.20
CA ALA A 247 7.89 -40.92 -22.65
C ALA A 247 7.90 -39.46 -23.16
N LEU A 248 7.37 -38.50 -22.39
CA LEU A 248 7.28 -37.11 -22.81
C LEU A 248 8.65 -36.42 -22.85
N PRO A 249 9.07 -35.84 -24.00
CA PRO A 249 10.31 -35.08 -24.11
C PRO A 249 10.19 -33.63 -23.59
N THR A 250 8.97 -33.10 -23.52
CA THR A 250 8.65 -31.71 -23.13
C THR A 250 7.87 -31.64 -21.83
N GLY A 251 7.77 -30.44 -21.23
CA GLY A 251 6.96 -30.23 -20.02
C GLY A 251 7.59 -30.81 -18.75
N ARG A 252 8.92 -30.92 -18.72
CA ARG A 252 9.67 -31.41 -17.55
C ARG A 252 10.25 -30.28 -16.73
N PHE A 253 10.28 -30.49 -15.41
CA PHE A 253 10.99 -29.62 -14.48
C PHE A 253 11.97 -30.45 -13.65
N GLY A 254 13.25 -30.39 -14.00
CA GLY A 254 14.27 -31.30 -13.45
C GLY A 254 14.20 -32.68 -14.09
N ARG A 255 14.73 -33.69 -13.40
CA ARG A 255 14.86 -35.07 -13.94
C ARG A 255 13.56 -35.88 -13.80
N ASP A 256 12.84 -35.68 -12.69
CA ASP A 256 11.81 -36.62 -12.25
C ASP A 256 10.40 -36.01 -12.16
N LYS A 257 10.19 -34.77 -12.65
CA LYS A 257 8.89 -34.10 -12.57
C LYS A 257 8.40 -33.68 -13.93
N VAL A 258 7.13 -34.00 -14.21
CA VAL A 258 6.44 -33.69 -15.46
C VAL A 258 5.15 -32.93 -15.14
N PHE A 259 4.89 -31.84 -15.86
CA PHE A 259 3.67 -31.03 -15.69
C PHE A 259 2.41 -31.84 -16.02
N ILE A 260 1.40 -31.73 -15.16
CA ILE A 260 0.11 -32.43 -15.32
C ILE A 260 -0.57 -32.01 -16.64
N SER A 261 -0.44 -30.75 -17.06
CA SER A 261 -0.99 -30.26 -18.33
C SER A 261 -0.45 -31.00 -19.56
N HIS A 262 0.84 -31.37 -19.55
CA HIS A 262 1.48 -32.09 -20.66
C HIS A 262 1.04 -33.56 -20.69
N VAL A 263 0.90 -34.18 -19.51
CA VAL A 263 0.37 -35.54 -19.39
C VAL A 263 -1.09 -35.60 -19.86
N TRP A 264 -1.90 -34.64 -19.45
CA TRP A 264 -3.29 -34.49 -19.89
C TRP A 264 -3.39 -34.37 -21.41
N LYS A 265 -2.61 -33.46 -22.01
CA LYS A 265 -2.59 -33.25 -23.47
C LYS A 265 -2.18 -34.52 -24.23
N ALA A 266 -1.24 -35.30 -23.70
CA ALA A 266 -0.75 -36.52 -24.31
C ALA A 266 -1.72 -37.72 -24.20
N LEU A 267 -2.63 -37.68 -23.21
CA LEU A 267 -3.67 -38.70 -23.02
C LEU A 267 -4.99 -38.38 -23.73
N GLN A 268 -5.07 -37.26 -24.47
CA GLN A 268 -6.23 -36.97 -25.30
C GLN A 268 -6.19 -37.80 -26.60
N PRO A 269 -7.33 -38.35 -27.06
CA PRO A 269 -8.70 -38.16 -26.56
C PRO A 269 -9.21 -39.27 -25.60
N GLU A 270 -8.34 -39.98 -24.87
CA GLU A 270 -8.72 -41.14 -24.03
C GLU A 270 -9.67 -40.77 -22.86
N TRP A 271 -9.79 -39.49 -22.53
CA TRP A 271 -10.59 -38.97 -21.42
C TRP A 271 -11.70 -38.03 -21.87
N SER A 272 -12.89 -38.25 -21.35
CA SER A 272 -14.11 -37.49 -21.67
C SER A 272 -14.10 -36.05 -21.15
N SER A 273 -13.41 -35.78 -20.04
CA SER A 273 -13.31 -34.44 -19.46
C SER A 273 -12.06 -34.28 -18.60
N ARG A 274 -11.64 -33.03 -18.39
CA ARG A 274 -10.49 -32.71 -17.53
C ARG A 274 -10.78 -33.05 -16.06
N GLU A 275 -12.01 -32.82 -15.62
CA GLU A 275 -12.46 -33.08 -14.26
C GLU A 275 -12.41 -34.57 -13.92
N ALA A 276 -12.79 -35.44 -14.86
CA ALA A 276 -12.72 -36.90 -14.67
C ALA A 276 -11.26 -37.38 -14.52
N PHE A 277 -10.35 -36.80 -15.30
CA PHE A 277 -8.92 -37.10 -15.20
C PHE A 277 -8.30 -36.59 -13.90
N ASP A 278 -8.60 -35.36 -13.49
CA ASP A 278 -8.10 -34.79 -12.25
C ASP A 278 -8.61 -35.58 -11.03
N ALA A 279 -9.87 -36.04 -11.05
CA ALA A 279 -10.43 -36.91 -10.03
C ALA A 279 -9.69 -38.26 -9.94
N ALA A 280 -9.41 -38.89 -11.09
CA ALA A 280 -8.63 -40.13 -11.14
C ALA A 280 -7.18 -39.93 -10.66
N LEU A 281 -6.55 -38.80 -11.03
CA LEU A 281 -5.19 -38.44 -10.62
C LEU A 281 -5.08 -38.25 -9.11
N LEU A 282 -6.05 -37.55 -8.51
CA LEU A 282 -6.14 -37.35 -7.07
C LEU A 282 -6.37 -38.67 -6.34
N GLU A 283 -7.23 -39.56 -6.87
CA GLU A 283 -7.49 -40.87 -6.29
C GLU A 283 -6.26 -41.78 -6.34
N ALA A 284 -5.52 -41.78 -7.45
CA ALA A 284 -4.27 -42.51 -7.59
C ALA A 284 -3.17 -41.98 -6.66
N ASN A 285 -3.13 -40.67 -6.41
CA ASN A 285 -2.22 -40.09 -5.42
C ASN A 285 -2.64 -40.45 -3.98
N ARG A 286 -3.95 -40.43 -3.68
CA ARG A 286 -4.51 -40.80 -2.37
C ARG A 286 -4.24 -42.27 -2.03
N THR A 287 -4.31 -43.14 -3.04
CA THR A 287 -4.03 -44.58 -2.92
C THR A 287 -2.54 -44.92 -3.10
N GLN A 288 -1.66 -43.91 -3.15
CA GLN A 288 -0.20 -44.04 -3.28
C GLN A 288 0.28 -44.81 -4.52
N LYS A 289 -0.54 -44.90 -5.56
CA LYS A 289 -0.18 -45.51 -6.85
C LYS A 289 0.66 -44.58 -7.74
N LEU A 290 0.55 -43.27 -7.51
CA LEU A 290 1.43 -42.25 -8.10
C LEU A 290 1.70 -41.14 -7.07
N SER A 291 2.68 -40.28 -7.34
CA SER A 291 3.00 -39.14 -6.47
C SER A 291 2.81 -37.83 -7.22
N LEU A 292 2.05 -36.92 -6.60
CA LEU A 292 1.87 -35.55 -7.06
C LEU A 292 2.63 -34.56 -6.19
N THR A 293 3.24 -33.56 -6.82
CA THR A 293 3.94 -32.49 -6.10
C THR A 293 3.53 -31.10 -6.56
N ARG A 294 3.73 -30.12 -5.68
CA ARG A 294 3.45 -28.71 -5.93
C ARG A 294 4.64 -28.03 -6.61
N ALA A 295 4.36 -26.96 -7.34
CA ALA A 295 5.37 -26.01 -7.80
C ALA A 295 5.73 -25.02 -6.68
N ASP A 296 6.89 -25.22 -6.05
CA ASP A 296 7.38 -24.30 -5.00
C ASP A 296 8.26 -23.15 -5.56
N LEU A 297 8.74 -23.27 -6.81
CA LEU A 297 9.62 -22.29 -7.49
C LEU A 297 8.98 -21.81 -8.81
N VAL A 298 7.76 -21.29 -8.72
CA VAL A 298 6.95 -20.86 -9.88
C VAL A 298 7.67 -19.83 -10.76
N SER A 299 8.51 -18.95 -10.17
CA SER A 299 9.25 -17.92 -10.91
C SER A 299 10.34 -18.46 -11.85
N ALA A 300 10.77 -19.72 -11.67
CA ALA A 300 11.74 -20.38 -12.52
C ALA A 300 11.08 -21.28 -13.59
N MET A 301 9.76 -21.24 -13.71
CA MET A 301 8.95 -22.13 -14.55
C MET A 301 8.16 -21.34 -15.59
N ASN A 302 7.71 -22.02 -16.65
CA ASN A 302 6.76 -21.44 -17.60
C ASN A 302 5.41 -21.19 -16.90
N PRO A 303 4.92 -19.93 -16.80
CA PRO A 303 3.71 -19.61 -16.07
C PRO A 303 2.45 -20.27 -16.66
N THR A 304 2.42 -20.50 -17.97
CA THR A 304 1.30 -21.18 -18.63
C THR A 304 1.23 -22.65 -18.23
N ASP A 305 2.36 -23.34 -18.20
CA ASP A 305 2.40 -24.76 -17.82
C ASP A 305 2.02 -24.96 -16.35
N VAL A 306 2.39 -24.01 -15.48
CA VAL A 306 1.99 -24.02 -14.06
C VAL A 306 0.49 -23.82 -13.92
N ALA A 307 -0.08 -22.79 -14.56
CA ALA A 307 -1.51 -22.50 -14.47
C ALA A 307 -2.38 -23.64 -15.03
N GLU A 308 -2.01 -24.22 -16.16
CA GLU A 308 -2.77 -25.32 -16.80
C GLU A 308 -2.63 -26.67 -16.06
N SER A 309 -1.60 -26.80 -15.23
CA SER A 309 -1.33 -28.03 -14.45
C SER A 309 -1.94 -28.00 -13.07
N GLU A 310 -2.54 -26.90 -12.62
CA GLU A 310 -3.06 -26.77 -11.27
C GLU A 310 -4.26 -27.70 -11.03
N VAL A 311 -4.08 -28.68 -10.14
CA VAL A 311 -5.15 -29.55 -9.65
C VAL A 311 -5.33 -29.32 -8.15
N ARG A 312 -6.55 -29.00 -7.70
CA ARG A 312 -6.84 -28.64 -6.30
C ARG A 312 -7.61 -29.74 -5.57
N SER A 313 -7.19 -30.06 -4.35
CA SER A 313 -7.92 -30.95 -3.45
C SER A 313 -7.65 -30.61 -1.98
N LEU A 314 -8.71 -30.46 -1.17
CA LEU A 314 -8.65 -30.27 0.28
C LEU A 314 -7.62 -29.21 0.76
N GLY A 315 -7.50 -28.10 0.04
CA GLY A 315 -6.57 -27.01 0.36
C GLY A 315 -5.13 -27.18 -0.14
N ALA A 316 -4.82 -28.29 -0.83
CA ALA A 316 -3.55 -28.51 -1.51
C ALA A 316 -3.69 -28.28 -3.03
N SER A 317 -2.61 -27.83 -3.66
CA SER A 317 -2.48 -27.68 -5.11
C SER A 317 -1.32 -28.51 -5.64
N PHE A 318 -1.59 -29.25 -6.71
CA PHE A 318 -0.65 -30.15 -7.37
C PHE A 318 -0.41 -29.67 -8.79
N HIS A 319 0.84 -29.81 -9.26
CA HIS A 319 1.26 -29.30 -10.57
C HIS A 319 2.08 -30.33 -11.36
N PHE A 320 2.69 -31.29 -10.66
CA PHE A 320 3.57 -32.29 -11.25
C PHE A 320 3.15 -33.70 -10.92
N VAL A 321 3.37 -34.60 -11.88
CA VAL A 321 3.53 -36.05 -11.66
C VAL A 321 5.01 -36.34 -11.44
N VAL A 322 5.32 -37.11 -10.39
CA VAL A 322 6.69 -37.58 -10.10
C VAL A 322 6.87 -39.00 -10.67
N ILE A 323 7.97 -39.21 -11.42
CA ILE A 323 8.27 -40.48 -12.12
C ILE A 323 9.33 -41.34 -11.43
#